data_AF-A0AB73GZW1-F1
#
_entry.id   AF-A0AB73GZW1-F1
#
_cell.length_a   1.000
_cell.length_b   1.000
_cell.length_c   1.000
_cell.angle_alpha   90.00
_cell.angle_beta   90.00
_cell.angle_gamma   90.00
#
_symmetry.space_group_name_H-M   'P 1'
#
loop_
_entity.id
_entity.type
_entity.pdbx_description
1 polymer ?
#
loop_
_entity_poly.entity_id
_entity_poly.type
_entity_poly.pdbx_seq_one_letter_code
_entity_poly.pdbx_strand_id
1 'polypeptide(L)'
;MSHAGRDPLPPSARGNGRTLSDTIRQVQRSTGGQILSAERVPFDGGNLNRVKYMKDGRVHTVYESEQMQAAPPRSQAPPDAPPRDDNH
;
A
#
# COMPACT_ATOMS: atom_id res chain seq x y z
N MET A 1 42.31 -3.89 -5.33
CA MET A 1 41.99 -2.45 -5.51
C MET A 1 40.48 -2.32 -5.50
N SER A 2 39.97 -1.34 -4.76
CA SER A 2 38.69 -1.36 -4.04
C SER A 2 37.47 -0.97 -4.89
N HIS A 3 36.32 -1.47 -4.44
CA HIS A 3 34.99 -1.41 -5.05
C HIS A 3 34.45 0.01 -5.30
N ALA A 4 33.80 0.14 -6.45
CA ALA A 4 32.99 1.27 -6.86
C ALA A 4 31.69 1.40 -6.04
N GLY A 5 31.27 2.66 -5.85
CA GLY A 5 29.87 3.11 -5.89
C GLY A 5 28.87 2.40 -4.99
N ARG A 6 28.74 2.84 -3.74
CA ARG A 6 27.51 2.65 -2.96
C ARG A 6 26.67 3.93 -3.07
N ASP A 7 25.83 3.97 -4.08
CA ASP A 7 24.70 4.90 -4.14
C ASP A 7 23.83 4.68 -2.88
N PRO A 8 23.55 5.70 -2.05
CA PRO A 8 22.63 5.54 -0.94
C PRO A 8 21.22 5.40 -1.50
N LEU A 9 20.74 4.14 -1.55
CA LEU A 9 19.35 3.76 -1.79
C LEU A 9 18.38 4.78 -1.12
N PRO A 10 17.35 5.27 -1.82
CA PRO A 10 16.40 6.21 -1.24
C PRO A 10 15.71 5.59 -0.01
N PRO A 11 15.50 6.35 1.08
CA PRO A 11 14.81 5.87 2.28
C PRO A 11 13.29 5.78 2.07
N SER A 12 12.83 5.06 1.04
CA SER A 12 11.41 4.88 0.75
C SER A 12 10.85 3.53 1.21
N ALA A 13 11.60 2.77 2.01
CA ALA A 13 11.21 1.40 2.39
C ALA A 13 11.20 1.15 3.90
N ARG A 14 11.08 2.19 4.73
CA ARG A 14 11.04 2.02 6.19
C ARG A 14 9.98 2.89 6.82
N GLY A 15 8.83 2.27 7.09
CA GLY A 15 7.79 2.82 7.96
C GLY A 15 6.57 3.28 7.18
N ASN A 16 5.67 2.36 6.85
CA ASN A 16 4.31 2.76 6.53
C ASN A 16 3.38 1.61 6.90
N GLY A 17 3.05 1.50 8.19
CA GLY A 17 1.79 0.87 8.57
C GLY A 17 0.66 1.50 7.75
N ARG A 18 -0.39 0.74 7.46
CA ARG A 18 -1.52 1.23 6.64
C ARG A 18 -2.15 2.44 7.32
N THR A 19 -1.83 3.63 6.82
CA THR A 19 -2.37 4.89 7.35
C THR A 19 -3.82 5.06 6.91
N LEU A 20 -4.60 5.85 7.66
CA LEU A 20 -5.98 6.18 7.28
C LEU A 20 -6.11 6.68 5.84
N SER A 21 -5.15 7.50 5.37
CA SER A 21 -5.12 8.01 4.00
C SER A 21 -4.85 6.92 2.95
N ASP A 22 -4.05 5.91 3.29
CA ASP A 22 -3.80 4.77 2.42
C ASP A 22 -5.07 3.92 2.26
N THR A 23 -5.73 3.63 3.38
CA THR A 23 -7.02 2.91 3.39
C THR A 23 -8.09 3.65 2.58
N ILE A 24 -8.21 4.98 2.72
CA ILE A 24 -9.15 5.79 1.92
C ILE A 24 -8.88 5.63 0.42
N ARG A 25 -7.63 5.80 -0.01
CA ARG A 25 -7.24 5.67 -1.42
C ARG A 25 -7.51 4.27 -1.96
N GLN A 26 -7.22 3.25 -1.16
CA GLN A 26 -7.49 1.86 -1.50
C GLN A 26 -9.00 1.59 -1.65
N VAL A 27 -9.82 2.06 -0.72
CA VAL A 27 -11.29 1.90 -0.79
C VAL A 27 -11.84 2.61 -2.02
N GLN A 28 -11.44 3.85 -2.28
CA GLN A 28 -11.88 4.59 -3.47
C GLN A 28 -11.48 3.86 -4.76
N ARG A 29 -10.23 3.40 -4.87
CA ARG A 29 -9.73 2.66 -6.05
C ARG A 29 -10.42 1.31 -6.24
N SER A 30 -10.56 0.54 -5.16
CA SER A 30 -11.06 -0.84 -5.23
C SER A 30 -12.57 -0.90 -5.38
N THR A 31 -13.30 0.04 -4.79
CA THR A 31 -14.76 0.01 -4.75
C THR A 31 -15.40 0.96 -5.75
N GLY A 32 -14.73 2.07 -6.08
CA GLY A 32 -15.31 3.20 -6.81
C GLY A 32 -16.34 4.00 -5.99
N GLY A 33 -16.50 3.69 -4.70
CA GLY A 33 -17.51 4.28 -3.83
C GLY A 33 -17.12 5.65 -3.27
N GLN A 34 -18.14 6.44 -2.92
CA GLN A 34 -17.95 7.73 -2.27
C GLN A 34 -17.66 7.53 -0.78
N ILE A 35 -16.61 8.16 -0.26
CA ILE A 35 -16.30 8.14 1.17
C ILE A 35 -17.26 9.06 1.92
N LEU A 36 -17.85 8.53 2.98
CA LEU A 36 -18.77 9.26 3.87
C LEU A 36 -18.10 9.63 5.19
N SER A 37 -17.31 8.71 5.75
CA SER A 37 -16.55 8.92 6.98
C SER A 37 -15.26 8.10 6.93
N ALA A 38 -14.19 8.63 7.51
CA ALA A 38 -12.93 7.93 7.70
C ALA A 38 -12.30 8.38 9.01
N GLU A 39 -12.20 7.46 9.97
CA GLU A 39 -11.74 7.77 11.33
C GLU A 39 -10.87 6.63 11.87
N ARG A 40 -10.03 6.95 12.86
CA ARG A 40 -9.30 5.94 13.63
C ARG A 40 -10.08 5.59 14.89
N VAL A 41 -10.35 4.30 15.07
CA VAL A 41 -11.10 3.78 16.22
C VAL A 41 -10.18 2.95 17.10
N PRO A 42 -10.20 3.15 18.43
CA PRO A 42 -9.48 2.27 19.36
C PRO A 42 -9.99 0.83 19.26
N PHE A 43 -9.08 -0.13 19.23
CA PHE A 43 -9.38 -1.56 19.19
C PHE A 43 -8.19 -2.37 19.69
N ASP A 44 -8.42 -3.27 20.64
CA ASP A 44 -7.43 -4.22 21.16
C ASP A 44 -6.03 -3.61 21.41
N GLY A 45 -5.99 -2.58 22.27
CA GLY A 45 -4.74 -1.90 22.65
C GLY A 45 -4.08 -1.06 21.55
N GLY A 46 -4.68 -0.97 20.36
CA GLY A 46 -4.21 -0.16 19.23
C GLY A 46 -5.34 0.63 18.58
N ASN A 47 -5.11 1.10 17.35
CA ASN A 47 -6.12 1.75 16.53
C ASN A 47 -6.37 0.94 15.25
N LEU A 48 -7.61 0.98 14.75
CA LEU A 48 -7.99 0.54 13.42
C LEU A 48 -8.46 1.74 12.60
N ASN A 49 -8.24 1.69 11.30
CA ASN A 49 -8.89 2.58 10.36
C ASN A 49 -10.31 2.06 10.11
N ARG A 50 -11.31 2.90 10.34
CA ARG A 50 -12.71 2.65 10.00
C ARG A 50 -13.13 3.60 8.88
N VAL A 51 -13.48 3.05 7.73
CA VAL A 51 -13.91 3.83 6.56
C VAL A 51 -15.32 3.42 6.16
N LYS A 52 -16.23 4.39 6.14
CA LYS A 52 -17.59 4.21 5.62
C LYS A 52 -17.67 4.78 4.22
N TYR A 53 -18.20 4.00 3.28
CA TYR A 53 -18.38 4.43 1.90
C TYR A 53 -19.75 4.03 1.35
N MET A 54 -20.26 4.82 0.41
CA MET A 54 -21.47 4.51 -0.35
C MET A 54 -21.09 3.84 -1.66
N LYS A 55 -21.73 2.71 -1.94
CA LYS A 55 -21.63 2.01 -3.22
C LYS A 55 -22.96 1.32 -3.52
N ASP A 56 -23.43 1.43 -4.77
CA ASP A 56 -24.68 0.81 -5.23
C ASP A 56 -25.89 1.16 -4.33
N GLY A 57 -25.94 2.42 -3.86
CA GLY A 57 -27.00 2.90 -2.96
C GLY A 57 -26.93 2.36 -1.52
N ARG A 58 -25.87 1.60 -1.17
CA ARG A 58 -25.70 0.98 0.15
C ARG A 58 -24.44 1.47 0.84
N VAL A 59 -24.54 1.66 2.15
CA VAL A 59 -23.40 2.04 2.99
C VAL A 59 -22.65 0.79 3.42
N HIS A 60 -21.35 0.80 3.18
CA HIS A 60 -20.42 -0.26 3.55
C HIS A 60 -19.39 0.31 4.52
N THR A 61 -18.88 -0.54 5.42
CA THR A 61 -17.85 -0.15 6.39
C THR A 61 -16.66 -1.09 6.27
N VAL A 62 -15.46 -0.50 6.08
CA VAL A 62 -14.18 -1.20 6.09
C VAL A 62 -13.51 -0.97 7.44
N TYR A 63 -12.98 -2.04 8.01
CA TYR A 63 -12.14 -2.01 9.20
C TYR A 63 -10.78 -2.57 8.81
N GLU A 64 -9.73 -1.82 9.10
CA GLU A 64 -8.37 -2.21 8.75
C GLU A 64 -7.45 -1.93 9.93
N SER A 65 -6.76 -2.96 10.39
CA SER A 65 -5.75 -2.80 11.43
C SER A 65 -4.49 -2.17 10.87
N GLU A 66 -3.88 -1.29 11.65
CA GLU A 66 -2.52 -0.81 11.38
C GLU A 66 -1.48 -1.95 11.53
N GLN A 67 -1.91 -3.16 11.91
CA GLN A 67 -1.08 -4.37 11.97
C GLN A 67 -0.32 -4.47 10.66
N MET A 68 1.00 -4.32 10.77
CA MET A 68 1.97 -4.36 9.69
C MET A 68 1.61 -5.47 8.72
N GLN A 69 0.96 -5.13 7.61
CA GLN A 69 0.90 -6.05 6.49
C GLN A 69 2.33 -6.17 5.99
N ALA A 70 2.96 -7.30 6.35
CA ALA A 70 4.01 -7.89 5.54
C ALA A 70 3.52 -7.77 4.10
N ALA A 71 4.23 -6.94 3.33
CA ALA A 71 3.83 -6.59 1.97
C ALA A 71 3.38 -7.86 1.24
N PRO A 72 2.25 -7.85 0.50
CA PRO A 72 1.98 -8.95 -0.42
C PRO A 72 3.26 -9.13 -1.24
N PRO A 73 3.80 -10.35 -1.42
CA PRO A 73 4.99 -10.53 -2.22
C PRO A 73 4.67 -9.90 -3.56
N ARG A 74 5.29 -8.73 -3.85
CA ARG A 74 5.34 -8.21 -5.20
C ARG A 74 5.90 -9.36 -5.98
N SER A 75 5.06 -9.96 -6.82
CA SER A 75 5.47 -10.96 -7.79
C SER A 75 6.78 -10.47 -8.36
N GLN A 76 7.85 -11.20 -8.04
CA GLN A 76 9.17 -10.93 -8.55
C GLN A 76 9.00 -10.86 -10.06
N ALA A 77 9.17 -9.67 -10.64
CA ALA A 77 9.35 -9.58 -12.08
C ALA A 77 10.51 -10.53 -12.39
N PRO A 78 10.35 -11.52 -13.28
CA PRO A 78 11.48 -12.38 -13.64
C PRO A 78 12.59 -11.48 -14.18
N PRO A 79 13.79 -11.50 -13.59
CA PRO A 79 14.93 -10.75 -14.10
C PRO A 79 15.54 -11.56 -15.25
N ASP A 80 14.77 -11.77 -16.32
CA ASP A 80 15.28 -12.46 -17.50
C ASP A 80 14.50 -11.98 -18.74
N ALA A 81 14.64 -10.69 -19.02
CA ALA A 81 14.57 -10.24 -20.41
C ALA A 81 16.01 -10.24 -20.92
N PRO A 82 16.38 -11.12 -21.89
CA PRO A 82 17.72 -11.08 -22.46
C PRO A 82 17.94 -9.72 -23.14
N PRO A 83 19.16 -9.15 -23.09
CA PRO A 83 19.46 -7.91 -23.77
C PRO A 83 19.31 -8.13 -25.28
N ARG A 84 18.21 -7.64 -25.85
CA ARG A 84 18.08 -7.48 -27.29
C ARG A 84 18.58 -6.09 -27.64
N ASP A 85 19.86 -6.00 -27.98
CA ASP A 85 20.35 -5.06 -28.99
C ASP A 85 21.78 -5.42 -29.42
N ASP A 86 21.91 -6.43 -30.29
CA ASP A 86 23.03 -6.51 -31.22
C ASP A 86 22.72 -5.54 -32.37
N ASN A 87 23.21 -4.30 -32.25
CA ASN A 87 23.20 -3.33 -33.33
C ASN A 87 24.44 -2.41 -33.23
N HIS A 88 25.55 -2.83 -33.85
CA HIS A 88 26.32 -2.06 -34.85
C HIS A 88 27.54 -2.86 -35.36
#